data_AF-A0A9W8LD94-F1
#
_entry.id   AF-A0A9W8LD94-F1
#
_cell.length_a   1.000
_cell.length_b   1.000
_cell.length_c   1.000
_cell.angle_alpha   90.00
_cell.angle_beta   90.00
_cell.angle_gamma   90.00
#
_symmetry.space_group_name_H-M   'P 1'
#
loop_
_entity.id
_entity.type
_entity.pdbx_description
1 polymer ?
#
loop_
_entity_poly.entity_id
_entity_poly.type
_entity_poly.pdbx_seq_one_letter_code
_entity_poly.pdbx_strand_id
1 'polypeptide(L)'
;MRRSLRALQFNSSWNASCKTYAGSRQYRSTSAPVTAISALETIAKRNPVLNAFASYLRHGAVCVFSVAAVFDPPDMTCVSSSLRARIKALADSRSWITQVRGRGETDSAPLAGIHVGIPEEYWVNELSVPVPESWRVGASRLAALGCDVVSVSLSHTPSALFAYYTLAWAEASSNLARYDGIRYGRRSTTPPDTRDLQNASQKYANTRSENFGAEVQRRILLDTYVMSSAASEYYFTPSQKIRRLIQEELNRVFALPNALSMANPLTPPTSWPPGVDMLLFTTATGAAP
;
A
#
# COMPACT_ATOMS: atom_id res chain seq x y z
N MET A 1 21.16 33.73 1.90
CA MET A 1 20.88 32.41 1.30
C MET A 1 19.38 32.14 1.30
N ARG A 2 18.65 32.76 0.36
CA ARG A 2 17.21 32.60 0.13
C ARG A 2 16.98 31.64 -1.04
N ARG A 3 16.02 30.73 -0.90
CA ARG A 3 15.06 30.20 -1.91
C ARG A 3 14.31 29.03 -1.23
N SER A 4 13.16 29.28 -0.61
CA SER A 4 11.80 29.32 -1.19
C SER A 4 11.16 27.93 -1.41
N LEU A 5 10.26 27.57 -0.49
CA LEU A 5 8.90 27.03 -0.71
C LEU A 5 8.71 25.89 -1.73
N ARG A 6 8.20 24.73 -1.28
CA ARG A 6 6.77 24.31 -1.45
C ARG A 6 6.55 22.89 -0.90
N ALA A 7 5.42 22.74 -0.21
CA ALA A 7 4.94 21.50 0.39
C ALA A 7 4.15 20.65 -0.60
N LEU A 8 4.21 19.33 -0.45
CA LEU A 8 3.22 18.33 -0.89
C LEU A 8 3.19 17.27 0.22
N GLN A 9 2.36 17.48 1.25
CA GLN A 9 1.09 16.78 1.46
C GLN A 9 1.18 15.25 1.30
N PHE A 10 1.43 14.57 2.43
CA PHE A 10 1.03 13.18 2.61
C PHE A 10 -0.49 13.11 2.63
N ASN A 11 -1.07 12.45 1.63
CA ASN A 11 -2.47 12.09 1.62
C ASN A 11 -2.67 10.92 2.60
N SER A 12 -3.22 11.21 3.77
CA SER A 12 -3.97 10.26 4.60
C SER A 12 -5.36 9.97 4.02
N SER A 13 -5.66 10.41 2.79
CA SER A 13 -6.88 10.06 2.06
C SER A 13 -6.66 8.81 1.20
N TRP A 14 -6.60 7.64 1.82
CA TRP A 14 -6.85 6.39 1.10
C TRP A 14 -8.17 5.71 1.49
N ASN A 15 -9.01 6.35 2.31
CA ASN A 15 -10.31 5.77 2.70
C ASN A 15 -11.49 6.74 2.89
N ALA A 16 -11.39 8.03 2.56
CA ALA A 16 -12.44 9.00 2.96
C ALA A 16 -12.94 10.00 1.91
N SER A 17 -12.64 9.86 0.61
CA SER A 17 -13.25 10.75 -0.38
C SER A 17 -13.52 10.06 -1.72
N CYS A 18 -14.59 9.26 -1.76
CA CYS A 18 -15.23 8.81 -3.00
C CYS A 18 -16.72 8.56 -2.77
N LYS A 19 -17.43 9.53 -2.17
CA LYS A 19 -18.89 9.57 -2.20
C LYS A 19 -19.37 11.02 -2.17
N THR A 20 -19.77 11.54 -3.33
CA THR A 20 -21.10 12.15 -3.56
C THR A 20 -21.26 12.59 -5.02
N TYR A 21 -22.50 12.46 -5.52
CA TYR A 21 -23.07 13.01 -6.75
C TYR A 21 -22.92 12.22 -8.07
N ALA A 22 -23.71 11.15 -8.18
CA ALA A 22 -24.42 10.86 -9.42
C ALA A 22 -25.65 11.78 -9.47
N GLY A 23 -25.60 12.86 -10.26
CA GLY A 23 -26.77 13.74 -10.40
C GLY A 23 -26.53 15.20 -10.79
N SER A 24 -25.52 15.52 -11.60
CA SER A 24 -25.52 16.79 -12.34
C SER A 24 -24.46 16.77 -13.45
N ARG A 25 -24.87 17.11 -14.67
CA ARG A 25 -24.01 17.33 -15.84
C ARG A 25 -22.93 18.36 -15.49
N GLN A 26 -21.74 17.92 -15.13
CA GLN A 26 -20.52 18.73 -15.18
C GLN A 26 -19.31 17.80 -15.31
N TYR A 27 -18.79 17.72 -16.53
CA TYR A 27 -17.54 17.05 -16.85
C TYR A 27 -16.38 17.76 -16.14
N ARG A 28 -15.73 17.07 -15.20
CA ARG A 28 -14.34 17.34 -14.78
C ARG A 28 -13.63 16.01 -14.58
N SER A 29 -12.44 15.89 -15.16
CA SER A 29 -11.61 14.69 -15.14
C SER A 29 -11.24 14.30 -13.71
N THR A 30 -11.94 13.33 -13.15
CA THR A 30 -11.58 12.67 -11.89
C THR A 30 -10.92 11.34 -12.21
N SER A 31 -9.70 11.15 -11.71
CA SER A 31 -8.95 9.90 -11.74
C SER A 31 -9.81 8.77 -11.16
N ALA A 32 -10.26 7.87 -12.02
CA ALA A 32 -11.07 6.74 -11.61
C ALA A 32 -10.16 5.67 -10.94
N PRO A 33 -10.54 5.12 -9.78
CA PRO A 33 -9.84 3.99 -9.18
C PRO A 33 -9.95 2.77 -10.10
N VAL A 34 -8.98 1.84 -10.01
CA VAL A 34 -8.88 0.60 -10.79
C VAL A 34 -10.18 -0.23 -10.80
N THR A 35 -11.03 -0.06 -9.78
CA THR A 35 -12.36 -0.66 -9.67
C THR A 35 -13.38 -0.17 -10.73
N ALA A 36 -13.26 1.07 -11.22
CA ALA A 36 -14.11 1.59 -12.30
C ALA A 36 -13.73 0.99 -13.66
N ILE A 37 -12.48 0.54 -13.81
CA ILE A 37 -11.97 -0.07 -15.04
C ILE A 37 -12.59 -1.46 -15.23
N SER A 38 -12.75 -2.28 -14.18
CA SER A 38 -13.37 -3.61 -14.31
C SER A 38 -14.89 -3.55 -14.56
N ALA A 39 -15.59 -2.56 -13.99
CA ALA A 39 -16.99 -2.31 -14.26
C ALA A 39 -17.22 -1.84 -15.72
N LEU A 40 -16.33 -0.98 -16.24
CA LEU A 40 -16.34 -0.57 -17.65
C LEU A 40 -15.96 -1.72 -18.59
N GLU A 41 -15.07 -2.63 -18.21
CA GLU A 41 -14.68 -3.79 -19.02
C GLU A 41 -15.82 -4.80 -19.21
N THR A 42 -16.70 -4.95 -18.21
CA THR A 42 -17.88 -5.84 -18.32
C THR A 42 -18.92 -5.27 -19.30
N ILE A 43 -18.99 -3.94 -19.43
CA ILE A 43 -19.88 -3.22 -20.34
C ILE A 43 -19.23 -3.01 -21.73
N ALA A 44 -17.92 -2.83 -21.79
CA ALA A 44 -17.15 -2.57 -23.02
C ALA A 44 -17.02 -3.79 -23.93
N LYS A 45 -17.13 -5.01 -23.41
CA LYS A 45 -17.20 -6.25 -24.22
C LYS A 45 -18.35 -6.27 -25.23
N ARG A 46 -19.33 -5.36 -25.12
CA ARG A 46 -20.46 -5.23 -26.05
C ARG A 46 -20.40 -4.01 -26.97
N ASN A 47 -19.41 -3.11 -26.82
CA ASN A 47 -19.37 -1.87 -27.60
C ASN A 47 -17.94 -1.43 -27.96
N PRO A 48 -17.56 -1.42 -29.26
CA PRO A 48 -16.19 -1.13 -29.70
C PRO A 48 -15.69 0.27 -29.31
N VAL A 49 -16.59 1.25 -29.14
CA VAL A 49 -16.26 2.62 -28.72
C VAL A 49 -15.82 2.67 -27.25
N LEU A 50 -16.44 1.88 -26.39
CA LEU A 50 -16.08 1.80 -24.96
C LEU A 50 -14.77 1.03 -24.76
N ASN A 51 -14.46 0.09 -25.64
CA ASN A 51 -13.16 -0.61 -25.65
C ASN A 51 -12.01 0.34 -26.03
N ALA A 52 -12.22 1.20 -27.03
CA ALA A 52 -11.25 2.24 -27.38
C ALA A 52 -11.05 3.25 -26.23
N PHE A 53 -12.13 3.62 -25.52
CA PHE A 53 -12.06 4.51 -24.37
C PHE A 53 -11.36 3.88 -23.16
N ALA A 54 -11.62 2.59 -22.86
CA ALA A 54 -10.90 1.84 -21.84
C ALA A 54 -9.40 1.71 -22.17
N SER A 55 -9.07 1.44 -23.44
CA SER A 55 -7.68 1.41 -23.91
C SER A 55 -7.01 2.79 -23.77
N TYR A 56 -7.69 3.88 -24.11
CA TYR A 56 -7.18 5.24 -23.93
C TYR A 56 -6.93 5.59 -22.46
N LEU A 57 -7.86 5.24 -21.56
CA LEU A 57 -7.68 5.41 -20.11
C LEU A 57 -6.54 4.55 -19.57
N ARG A 58 -6.34 3.34 -20.10
CA ARG A 58 -5.17 2.48 -19.76
C ARG A 58 -3.86 3.11 -20.23
N HIS A 59 -3.79 3.58 -21.47
CA HIS A 59 -2.59 4.26 -22.00
C HIS A 59 -2.27 5.54 -21.22
N GLY A 60 -3.31 6.32 -20.88
CA GLY A 60 -3.19 7.49 -20.02
C GLY A 60 -2.70 7.14 -18.61
N ALA A 61 -3.26 6.09 -18.00
CA ALA A 61 -2.83 5.62 -16.69
C ALA A 61 -1.39 5.11 -16.70
N VAL A 62 -1.00 4.30 -17.70
CA VAL A 62 0.38 3.82 -17.87
C VAL A 62 1.33 5.01 -18.04
N CYS A 63 0.97 6.02 -18.82
CA CYS A 63 1.77 7.23 -18.98
C CYS A 63 1.93 7.98 -17.64
N VAL A 64 0.84 8.25 -16.92
CA VAL A 64 0.87 8.94 -15.62
C VAL A 64 1.67 8.15 -14.58
N PHE A 65 1.45 6.84 -14.48
CA PHE A 65 2.20 5.99 -13.55
C PHE A 65 3.66 5.83 -13.96
N SER A 66 3.99 5.84 -15.25
CA SER A 66 5.39 5.81 -15.70
C SER A 66 6.15 7.07 -15.30
N VAL A 67 5.50 8.23 -15.29
CA VAL A 67 6.07 9.50 -14.82
C VAL A 67 6.16 9.52 -13.29
N ALA A 68 5.11 9.09 -12.59
CA ALA A 68 5.11 9.00 -11.12
C ALA A 68 6.07 7.93 -10.58
N ALA A 69 6.40 6.91 -11.38
CA ALA A 69 7.32 5.85 -11.02
C ALA A 69 8.80 6.26 -11.17
N VAL A 70 9.13 7.48 -11.59
CA VAL A 70 10.53 7.95 -11.66
C VAL A 70 11.10 8.10 -10.25
N PHE A 71 12.41 7.88 -10.08
CA PHE A 71 13.06 8.13 -8.79
C PHE A 71 13.05 9.63 -8.48
N ASP A 72 12.46 10.02 -7.34
CA ASP A 72 12.44 11.39 -6.85
C ASP A 72 13.34 11.52 -5.60
N PRO A 73 14.56 12.09 -5.72
CA PRO A 73 15.49 12.26 -4.59
C PRO A 73 14.91 12.95 -3.34
N PRO A 74 14.07 14.00 -3.42
CA PRO A 74 13.43 14.61 -2.26
C PRO A 74 12.32 13.77 -1.62
N ASP A 75 11.81 12.73 -2.30
CA ASP A 75 10.83 11.82 -1.74
C ASP A 75 11.51 10.71 -0.92
N MET A 76 11.39 10.82 0.39
CA MET A 76 11.94 9.85 1.35
C MET A 76 11.29 8.46 1.25
N THR A 77 10.11 8.34 0.62
CA THR A 77 9.44 7.05 0.38
C THR A 77 9.81 6.44 -0.97
N CYS A 78 10.51 7.19 -1.82
CA CYS A 78 10.90 6.71 -3.11
C CYS A 78 12.08 5.73 -3.01
N VAL A 79 11.90 4.54 -3.59
CA VAL A 79 12.93 3.50 -3.66
C VAL A 79 14.15 4.02 -4.42
N SER A 80 15.36 3.86 -3.86
CA SER A 80 16.61 4.34 -4.47
C SER A 80 16.84 3.77 -5.88
N SER A 81 17.57 4.50 -6.72
CA SER A 81 17.94 4.05 -8.07
C SER A 81 18.69 2.71 -8.06
N SER A 82 19.59 2.49 -7.10
CA SER A 82 20.32 1.24 -6.91
C SER A 82 19.39 0.08 -6.56
N LEU A 83 18.44 0.29 -5.64
CA LEU A 83 17.48 -0.74 -5.23
C LEU A 83 16.46 -1.02 -6.34
N ARG A 84 16.06 -0.02 -7.12
CA ARG A 84 15.23 -0.20 -8.34
C ARG A 84 15.94 -1.04 -9.39
N ALA A 85 17.22 -0.75 -9.66
CA ALA A 85 18.02 -1.55 -10.59
C ALA A 85 18.13 -3.00 -10.12
N ARG A 86 18.29 -3.21 -8.81
CA ARG A 86 18.28 -4.52 -8.17
C ARG A 86 16.95 -5.25 -8.31
N ILE A 87 15.82 -4.61 -8.01
CA ILE A 87 14.47 -5.18 -8.20
C ILE A 87 14.27 -5.56 -9.67
N LYS A 88 14.69 -4.70 -10.60
CA LYS A 88 14.61 -4.97 -12.03
C LYS A 88 15.44 -6.18 -12.42
N ALA A 89 16.69 -6.27 -11.99
CA ALA A 89 17.56 -7.41 -12.28
C ALA A 89 16.99 -8.74 -11.74
N LEU A 90 16.40 -8.72 -10.55
CA LEU A 90 15.73 -9.89 -9.97
C LEU A 90 14.44 -10.26 -10.71
N ALA A 91 13.68 -9.29 -11.20
CA ALA A 91 12.49 -9.55 -12.00
C ALA A 91 12.87 -10.10 -13.39
N ASP A 92 13.89 -9.54 -14.02
CA ASP A 92 14.34 -9.91 -15.36
C ASP A 92 15.02 -11.30 -15.36
N SER A 93 15.55 -11.77 -14.23
CA SER A 93 16.08 -13.12 -14.09
C SER A 93 15.00 -14.22 -14.07
N ARG A 94 13.73 -13.85 -13.86
CA ARG A 94 12.60 -14.77 -13.88
C ARG A 94 11.93 -14.74 -15.26
N SER A 95 12.18 -15.78 -16.05
CA SER A 95 11.79 -15.86 -17.47
C SER A 95 10.30 -15.62 -17.74
N TRP A 96 9.40 -16.05 -16.85
CA TRP A 96 7.97 -15.83 -17.04
C TRP A 96 7.58 -14.35 -16.96
N ILE A 97 8.27 -13.55 -16.13
CA ILE A 97 7.98 -12.11 -15.97
C ILE A 97 8.29 -11.37 -17.28
N THR A 98 9.43 -11.66 -17.90
CA THR A 98 9.82 -11.05 -19.17
C THR A 98 8.91 -11.51 -20.31
N GLN A 99 8.52 -12.79 -20.32
CA GLN A 99 7.54 -13.31 -21.26
C GLN A 99 6.19 -12.59 -21.13
N VAL A 100 5.62 -12.48 -19.93
CA VAL A 100 4.33 -11.81 -19.71
C VAL A 100 4.39 -10.32 -20.06
N ARG A 101 5.49 -9.62 -19.76
CA ARG A 101 5.66 -8.20 -20.12
C ARG A 101 5.68 -7.95 -21.64
N GLY A 102 6.07 -8.94 -22.43
CA GLY A 102 6.07 -8.87 -23.90
C GLY A 102 4.75 -9.25 -24.56
N ARG A 103 3.76 -9.77 -23.80
CA ARG A 103 2.48 -10.22 -24.34
C ARG A 103 1.54 -9.04 -24.60
N GLY A 104 0.86 -9.06 -25.75
CA GLY A 104 -0.24 -8.14 -26.04
C GLY A 104 -1.54 -8.55 -25.30
N GLU A 105 -2.50 -7.63 -25.19
CA GLU A 105 -3.78 -7.84 -24.47
C GLU A 105 -4.59 -9.08 -24.96
N THR A 106 -4.32 -9.58 -26.17
CA THR A 106 -5.04 -10.69 -26.81
C THR A 106 -4.30 -12.03 -26.79
N ASP A 107 -3.13 -12.10 -26.16
CA ASP A 107 -2.30 -13.31 -26.19
C ASP A 107 -2.82 -14.34 -25.17
N SER A 108 -3.44 -15.42 -25.65
CA SER A 108 -4.02 -16.49 -24.84
C SER A 108 -3.02 -17.59 -24.48
N ALA A 109 -1.72 -17.34 -24.64
CA ALA A 109 -0.69 -18.33 -24.36
C ALA A 109 -0.75 -18.82 -22.90
N PRO A 110 -0.52 -20.12 -22.66
CA PRO A 110 -0.55 -20.69 -21.31
C PRO A 110 0.47 -20.00 -20.38
N LEU A 111 0.13 -19.96 -19.10
CA LEU A 111 0.91 -19.45 -17.98
C LEU A 111 1.61 -20.61 -17.22
N ALA A 112 2.06 -21.62 -17.97
CA ALA A 112 2.68 -22.82 -17.43
C ALA A 112 3.96 -22.49 -16.63
N GLY A 113 4.11 -23.14 -15.47
CA GLY A 113 5.30 -22.99 -14.61
C GLY A 113 5.30 -21.78 -13.69
N ILE A 114 4.16 -21.09 -13.54
CA ILE A 114 3.95 -20.05 -12.53
C ILE A 114 3.26 -20.68 -11.31
N HIS A 115 3.88 -20.54 -10.14
CA HIS A 115 3.31 -21.00 -8.88
C HIS A 115 2.52 -19.89 -8.19
N VAL A 116 1.24 -20.13 -7.92
CA VAL A 116 0.33 -19.18 -7.27
C VAL A 116 -0.02 -19.70 -5.88
N GLY A 117 0.38 -18.95 -4.84
CA GLY A 117 0.08 -19.25 -3.46
C GLY A 117 -1.25 -18.67 -2.99
N ILE A 118 -2.05 -19.48 -2.29
CA ILE A 118 -3.26 -19.04 -1.60
C ILE A 118 -3.01 -19.15 -0.08
N PRO A 119 -2.93 -18.03 0.65
CA PRO A 119 -2.75 -18.06 2.10
C PRO A 119 -3.94 -18.69 2.82
N GLU A 120 -3.69 -19.70 3.62
CA GLU A 120 -4.75 -20.40 4.39
C GLU A 120 -5.37 -19.47 5.44
N GLU A 121 -4.57 -18.62 6.08
CA GLU A 121 -5.00 -17.70 7.15
C GLU A 121 -5.93 -16.60 6.65
N TYR A 122 -6.03 -16.39 5.34
CA TYR A 122 -6.90 -15.38 4.74
C TYR A 122 -8.31 -15.93 4.54
N TRP A 123 -8.49 -17.24 4.66
CA TRP A 123 -9.78 -17.92 4.61
C TRP A 123 -10.46 -17.88 5.98
N VAL A 124 -11.05 -16.74 6.30
CA VAL A 124 -11.74 -16.52 7.59
C VAL A 124 -13.26 -16.67 7.45
N ASN A 125 -13.94 -17.06 8.53
CA ASN A 125 -15.39 -17.32 8.52
C ASN A 125 -16.23 -16.04 8.36
N GLU A 126 -15.64 -14.89 8.68
CA GLU A 126 -16.24 -13.56 8.63
C GLU A 126 -16.31 -12.99 7.20
N LEU A 127 -15.76 -13.70 6.21
CA LEU A 127 -15.81 -13.27 4.81
C LEU A 127 -17.25 -13.26 4.30
N SER A 128 -17.62 -12.15 3.65
CA SER A 128 -18.90 -12.08 2.93
C SER A 128 -18.95 -13.12 1.82
N VAL A 129 -20.08 -13.80 1.66
CA VAL A 129 -20.33 -14.84 0.63
C VAL A 129 -19.75 -14.57 -0.77
N PRO A 130 -19.84 -13.35 -1.38
CA PRO A 130 -19.27 -13.13 -2.71
C PRO A 130 -17.74 -13.22 -2.78
N VAL A 131 -17.04 -13.08 -1.65
CA VAL A 131 -15.57 -13.04 -1.61
C VAL A 131 -14.96 -14.43 -1.83
N PRO A 132 -15.33 -15.48 -1.06
CA PRO A 132 -14.87 -16.85 -1.31
C PRO A 132 -15.14 -17.34 -2.74
N GLU A 133 -16.30 -16.99 -3.30
CA GLU A 133 -16.66 -17.39 -4.66
C GLU A 133 -15.76 -16.73 -5.71
N SER A 134 -15.48 -15.44 -5.56
CA SER A 134 -14.55 -14.73 -6.44
C SER A 134 -13.15 -15.33 -6.39
N TRP A 135 -12.73 -15.82 -5.22
CA TRP A 135 -11.44 -16.44 -5.03
C TRP A 135 -11.35 -17.81 -5.72
N ARG A 136 -12.39 -18.64 -5.57
CA ARG A 136 -12.50 -19.93 -6.27
C ARG A 136 -12.48 -19.75 -7.79
N VAL A 137 -13.28 -18.83 -8.32
CA VAL A 137 -13.30 -18.53 -9.76
C VAL A 137 -11.94 -18.05 -10.25
N GLY A 138 -11.26 -17.18 -9.49
CA GLY A 138 -9.92 -16.71 -9.81
C GLY A 138 -8.90 -17.85 -9.84
N ALA A 139 -8.88 -18.68 -8.81
CA ALA A 139 -8.00 -19.84 -8.71
C ALA A 139 -8.24 -20.85 -9.84
N SER A 140 -9.50 -21.18 -10.14
CA SER A 140 -9.85 -22.09 -11.25
C SER A 140 -9.43 -21.53 -12.61
N ARG A 141 -9.51 -20.22 -12.83
CA ARG A 141 -9.05 -19.60 -14.07
C ARG A 141 -7.53 -19.66 -14.21
N LEU A 142 -6.79 -19.41 -13.14
CA LEU A 142 -5.33 -19.51 -13.15
C LEU A 142 -4.88 -20.95 -13.40
N ALA A 143 -5.54 -21.93 -12.77
CA ALA A 143 -5.31 -23.34 -13.03
C ALA A 143 -5.62 -23.72 -14.50
N ALA A 144 -6.72 -23.22 -15.06
CA ALA A 144 -7.08 -23.44 -16.47
C ALA A 144 -6.08 -22.82 -17.46
N LEU A 145 -5.37 -21.76 -17.05
CA LEU A 145 -4.28 -21.16 -17.82
C LEU A 145 -2.95 -21.90 -17.65
N GLY A 146 -2.88 -22.93 -16.80
CA GLY A 146 -1.69 -23.76 -16.57
C GLY A 146 -0.82 -23.33 -15.38
N CYS A 147 -1.30 -22.43 -14.52
CA CYS A 147 -0.60 -22.11 -13.26
C CYS A 147 -0.76 -23.25 -12.24
N ASP A 148 0.28 -23.47 -11.45
CA ASP A 148 0.22 -24.36 -10.29
C ASP A 148 -0.31 -23.59 -9.08
N VAL A 149 -1.55 -23.86 -8.69
CA VAL A 149 -2.17 -23.22 -7.52
C VAL A 149 -1.91 -24.08 -6.28
N VAL A 150 -1.22 -23.51 -5.30
CA VAL A 150 -0.80 -24.19 -4.06
C VAL A 150 -1.29 -23.44 -2.83
N SER A 151 -1.61 -24.15 -1.75
CA SER A 151 -1.87 -23.49 -0.47
C SER A 151 -0.53 -23.11 0.19
N VAL A 152 -0.52 -21.97 0.87
CA VAL A 152 0.64 -21.49 1.63
C VAL A 152 0.20 -21.06 3.02
N SER A 153 1.07 -21.21 4.01
CA SER A 153 0.82 -20.74 5.37
C SER A 153 1.63 -19.48 5.67
N LEU A 154 0.93 -18.47 6.17
CA LEU A 154 1.41 -17.19 6.68
C LEU A 154 0.88 -16.97 8.10
N SER A 155 1.37 -17.80 9.03
CA SER A 155 0.83 -17.95 10.38
C SER A 155 0.83 -16.67 11.22
N HIS A 156 1.71 -15.71 10.92
CA HIS A 156 1.78 -14.44 11.66
C HIS A 156 0.89 -13.33 11.08
N THR A 157 0.21 -13.57 9.95
CA THR A 157 -0.66 -12.56 9.32
C THR A 157 -1.77 -12.05 10.22
N PRO A 158 -2.46 -12.87 11.06
CA PRO A 158 -3.48 -12.36 11.97
C PRO A 158 -2.95 -11.26 12.92
N SER A 159 -1.67 -11.32 13.28
CA SER A 159 -0.99 -10.34 14.13
C SER A 159 -0.51 -9.10 13.37
N ALA A 160 -0.57 -9.09 12.03
CA ALA A 160 -0.08 -8.00 11.20
C ALA A 160 -0.86 -6.70 11.45
N LEU A 161 -2.17 -6.78 11.67
CA LEU A 161 -3.01 -5.60 11.92
C LEU A 161 -2.62 -4.89 13.22
N PHE A 162 -2.35 -5.66 14.28
CA PHE A 162 -1.87 -5.14 15.55
C PHE A 162 -0.50 -4.47 15.41
N ALA A 163 0.45 -5.15 14.76
CA ALA A 163 1.78 -4.59 14.53
C ALA A 163 1.72 -3.33 13.65
N TYR A 164 0.85 -3.32 12.63
CA TYR A 164 0.62 -2.16 11.77
C TYR A 164 0.15 -0.96 12.56
N TYR A 165 -0.93 -1.08 13.34
CA TYR A 165 -1.46 0.07 14.08
C TYR A 165 -0.46 0.59 15.12
N THR A 166 0.26 -0.30 15.79
CA THR A 166 1.26 0.11 16.78
C THR A 166 2.43 0.87 16.13
N LEU A 167 3.03 0.32 15.07
CA LEU A 167 4.21 0.92 14.43
C LEU A 167 3.84 2.14 13.57
N ALA A 168 2.75 2.08 12.81
CA ALA A 168 2.34 3.16 11.92
C ALA A 168 1.91 4.40 12.71
N TRP A 169 1.29 4.24 13.88
CA TRP A 169 0.94 5.37 14.73
C TRP A 169 2.18 6.04 15.33
N ALA A 170 3.19 5.26 15.73
CA ALA A 170 4.49 5.78 16.18
C ALA A 170 5.21 6.60 15.12
N GLU A 171 5.28 6.06 13.92
CA GLU A 171 5.89 6.77 12.81
C GLU A 171 5.08 8.02 12.44
N ALA A 172 3.76 7.93 12.40
CA ALA A 172 2.89 9.07 12.07
C ALA A 172 2.99 10.18 13.12
N SER A 173 2.96 9.86 14.41
CA SER A 173 3.04 10.82 15.51
C SER A 173 4.37 11.58 15.50
N SER A 174 5.49 10.86 15.37
CA SER A 174 6.82 11.46 15.20
C SER A 174 6.89 12.37 13.96
N ASN A 175 6.34 11.91 12.84
CA ASN A 175 6.24 12.70 11.61
C ASN A 175 5.36 13.94 11.78
N LEU A 176 4.30 13.87 12.57
CA LEU A 176 3.37 14.97 12.80
C LEU A 176 3.88 15.96 13.85
N ALA A 177 4.91 15.62 14.63
CA ALA A 177 5.51 16.51 15.63
C ALA A 177 6.05 17.81 15.02
N ARG A 178 6.42 17.79 13.72
CA ARG A 178 6.90 18.97 12.98
C ARG A 178 5.86 20.09 12.82
N TYR A 179 4.56 19.77 12.94
CA TYR A 179 3.48 20.73 12.79
C TYR A 179 3.19 21.39 14.14
N ASP A 180 3.90 22.48 14.40
CA ASP A 180 3.86 23.27 15.63
C ASP A 180 3.33 24.72 15.42
N GLY A 181 3.16 25.14 14.16
CA GLY A 181 2.78 26.51 13.80
C GLY A 181 3.90 27.55 13.98
N ILE A 182 5.15 27.12 14.18
CA ILE A 182 6.31 28.02 14.27
C ILE A 182 6.83 28.34 12.88
N ARG A 183 7.27 27.30 12.15
CA ARG A 183 7.97 27.45 10.87
C ARG A 183 6.99 27.59 9.70
N TYR A 184 5.85 26.91 9.79
CA TYR A 184 4.82 26.87 8.76
C TYR A 184 3.49 26.38 9.34
N GLY A 185 2.43 26.53 8.56
CA GLY A 185 1.08 26.13 8.94
C GLY A 185 0.32 27.21 9.70
N ARG A 186 -0.87 26.83 10.18
CA ARG A 186 -1.74 27.72 10.95
C ARG A 186 -1.29 27.72 12.42
N ARG A 187 -1.19 28.90 13.01
CA ARG A 187 -0.93 29.07 14.45
C ARG A 187 -2.24 29.40 15.15
N SER A 188 -2.44 28.84 16.34
CA SER A 188 -3.58 29.22 17.19
C SER A 188 -3.53 30.71 17.53
N THR A 189 -4.69 31.35 17.48
CA THR A 189 -4.91 32.73 17.95
C THR A 189 -5.43 32.76 19.38
N THR A 190 -5.68 31.60 20.00
CA THR A 190 -6.20 31.47 21.35
C THR A 190 -5.13 31.93 22.34
N PRO A 191 -5.40 32.94 23.18
CA PRO A 191 -4.43 33.41 24.16
C PRO A 191 -4.10 32.30 25.16
N PRO A 192 -2.83 32.17 25.59
CA PRO A 192 -2.47 31.22 26.63
C PRO A 192 -3.17 31.61 27.94
N ASP A 193 -3.72 30.62 28.66
CA ASP A 193 -4.35 30.86 29.95
C ASP A 193 -3.29 31.36 30.94
N THR A 194 -3.55 32.48 31.62
CA THR A 194 -2.51 33.34 32.22
C THR A 194 -1.99 32.85 33.58
N ARG A 195 -1.83 31.55 33.77
CA ARG A 195 -1.31 30.96 35.02
C ARG A 195 -0.19 29.97 34.69
N ASP A 196 1.02 30.36 35.05
CA ASP A 196 2.26 29.58 35.04
C ASP A 196 3.07 29.40 33.73
N LEU A 197 4.37 29.26 33.96
CA LEU A 197 5.54 29.54 33.11
C LEU A 197 5.79 28.59 31.93
N GLN A 198 4.77 28.07 31.24
CA GLN A 198 4.94 27.25 30.02
C GLN A 198 4.28 27.84 28.76
N ASN A 199 4.39 29.15 28.58
CA ASN A 199 3.84 29.89 27.43
C ASN A 199 4.18 29.30 26.04
N ALA A 200 5.30 28.57 25.90
CA ALA A 200 5.67 27.94 24.64
C ALA A 200 4.95 26.60 24.41
N SER A 201 4.94 25.70 25.41
CA SER A 201 4.28 24.39 25.33
C SER A 201 2.77 24.53 25.14
N GLN A 202 2.14 25.49 25.84
CA GLN A 202 0.71 25.74 25.71
C GLN A 202 0.33 26.24 24.31
N LYS A 203 1.19 27.06 23.68
CA LYS A 203 0.99 27.52 22.29
C LYS A 203 1.07 26.37 21.29
N TYR A 204 1.96 25.39 21.51
CA TYR A 204 2.02 24.17 20.69
C TYR A 204 0.79 23.30 20.88
N ALA A 205 0.38 23.07 22.13
CA ALA A 205 -0.82 22.31 22.45
C ALA A 205 -2.06 22.93 21.80
N ASN A 206 -2.32 24.23 22.01
CA ASN A 206 -3.47 24.93 21.40
C ASN A 206 -3.45 24.84 19.87
N THR A 207 -2.28 25.10 19.26
CA THR A 207 -2.14 25.05 17.80
C THR A 207 -2.40 23.65 17.25
N ARG A 208 -1.89 22.60 17.89
CA ARG A 208 -2.09 21.21 17.44
C ARG A 208 -3.52 20.74 17.67
N SER A 209 -4.11 21.07 18.81
CA SER A 209 -5.49 20.69 19.17
C SER A 209 -6.54 21.37 18.29
N GLU A 210 -6.32 22.61 17.87
CA GLU A 210 -7.26 23.32 16.98
C GLU A 210 -7.19 22.85 15.53
N ASN A 211 -6.01 22.38 15.08
CA ASN A 211 -5.76 22.14 13.65
C ASN A 211 -5.72 20.66 13.26
N PHE A 212 -5.51 19.73 14.20
CA PHE A 212 -5.64 18.30 13.90
C PHE A 212 -7.08 17.82 14.05
N GLY A 213 -7.54 17.00 13.11
CA GLY A 213 -8.82 16.30 13.25
C GLY A 213 -8.80 15.26 14.35
N ALA A 214 -9.99 14.88 14.85
CA ALA A 214 -10.14 13.98 15.99
C ALA A 214 -9.38 12.64 15.84
N GLU A 215 -9.38 12.05 14.63
CA GLU A 215 -8.68 10.79 14.39
C GLU A 215 -7.15 10.93 14.49
N VAL A 216 -6.61 12.05 13.99
CA VAL A 216 -5.17 12.34 14.08
C VAL A 216 -4.76 12.53 15.54
N GLN A 217 -5.58 13.24 16.32
CA GLN A 217 -5.34 13.44 17.75
C GLN A 217 -5.39 12.11 18.52
N ARG A 218 -6.36 11.24 18.24
CA ARG A 218 -6.43 9.90 18.86
C ARG A 218 -5.16 9.09 18.60
N ARG A 219 -4.66 9.09 17.37
CA ARG A 219 -3.43 8.36 17.01
C ARG A 219 -2.20 8.92 17.72
N ILE A 220 -2.05 10.24 17.79
CA ILE A 220 -0.95 10.88 18.52
C ILE A 220 -1.02 10.51 20.01
N LEU A 221 -2.20 10.52 20.61
CA LEU A 221 -2.37 10.21 22.04
C LEU A 221 -2.08 8.74 22.34
N LEU A 222 -2.64 7.81 21.55
CA LEU A 222 -2.37 6.38 21.70
C LEU A 222 -0.91 6.05 21.45
N ASP A 223 -0.29 6.69 20.46
CA ASP A 223 1.13 6.53 20.23
C ASP A 223 1.98 7.02 21.41
N THR A 224 1.70 8.21 21.93
CA THR A 224 2.44 8.77 23.07
C THR A 224 2.38 7.82 24.27
N TYR A 225 1.25 7.12 24.44
CA TYR A 225 1.13 6.05 25.43
C TYR A 225 2.00 4.84 25.08
N VAL A 226 1.88 4.29 23.86
CA VAL A 226 2.66 3.12 23.39
C VAL A 226 4.18 3.36 23.46
N MET A 227 4.64 4.57 23.14
CA MET A 227 6.05 4.96 23.17
C MET A 227 6.57 5.32 24.56
N SER A 228 5.70 5.41 25.56
CA SER A 228 6.12 5.67 26.95
C SER A 228 7.04 4.54 27.45
N SER A 229 7.97 4.88 28.35
CA SER A 229 8.96 3.93 28.88
C SER A 229 8.33 2.70 29.52
N ALA A 230 7.15 2.85 30.13
CA ALA A 230 6.43 1.75 30.78
C ALA A 230 5.67 0.85 29.80
N ALA A 231 5.25 1.34 28.64
CA ALA A 231 4.40 0.61 27.70
C ALA A 231 5.15 0.07 26.47
N SER A 232 6.26 0.70 26.08
CA SER A 232 7.02 0.37 24.88
C SER A 232 7.52 -1.07 24.85
N GLU A 233 7.92 -1.62 26.01
CA GLU A 233 8.34 -3.01 26.14
C GLU A 233 7.22 -4.01 25.84
N TYR A 234 5.96 -3.66 26.16
CA TYR A 234 4.80 -4.53 26.01
C TYR A 234 4.11 -4.40 24.64
N TYR A 235 4.16 -3.24 24.00
CA TYR A 235 3.45 -3.00 22.74
C TYR A 235 4.39 -2.82 21.55
N PHE A 236 5.39 -1.93 21.66
CA PHE A 236 6.24 -1.55 20.54
C PHE A 236 7.26 -2.65 20.20
N THR A 237 7.97 -3.16 21.21
CA THR A 237 8.98 -4.22 21.00
C THR A 237 8.38 -5.50 20.40
N PRO A 238 7.24 -6.04 20.88
CA PRO A 238 6.59 -7.19 20.25
C PRO A 238 6.11 -6.91 18.84
N SER A 239 5.62 -5.70 18.56
CA SER A 239 5.20 -5.30 17.21
C SER A 239 6.36 -5.31 16.21
N GLN A 240 7.55 -4.86 16.62
CA GLN A 240 8.76 -4.97 15.80
C GLN A 240 9.15 -6.42 15.53
N LYS A 241 9.03 -7.30 16.55
CA LYS A 241 9.29 -8.74 16.39
C LYS A 241 8.30 -9.38 15.40
N ILE A 242 7.00 -9.08 15.53
CA ILE A 242 5.97 -9.56 14.60
C ILE A 242 6.26 -9.11 13.17
N ARG A 243 6.64 -7.84 12.96
CA ARG A 243 7.03 -7.33 11.63
C ARG A 243 8.18 -8.15 11.03
N ARG A 244 9.18 -8.50 11.84
CA ARG A 244 10.30 -9.34 11.41
C ARG A 244 9.85 -10.76 11.06
N LEU A 245 9.01 -11.38 11.90
CA LEU A 245 8.49 -12.73 11.66
C LEU A 245 7.69 -12.80 10.36
N ILE A 246 6.81 -11.82 10.10
CA ILE A 246 6.06 -11.70 8.84
C ILE A 246 7.02 -11.56 7.65
N GLN A 247 8.07 -10.75 7.79
CA GLN A 247 9.08 -10.61 6.74
C GLN A 247 9.80 -11.94 6.46
N GLU A 248 10.16 -12.68 7.52
CA GLU A 248 10.80 -13.99 7.41
C GLU A 248 9.88 -15.04 6.76
N GLU A 249 8.58 -15.01 7.05
CA GLU A 249 7.58 -15.87 6.40
C GLU A 249 7.45 -15.55 4.92
N LEU A 250 7.30 -14.27 4.55
CA LEU A 250 7.22 -13.88 3.15
C LEU A 250 8.51 -14.25 2.38
N ASN A 251 9.67 -14.07 3.00
CA ASN A 251 10.95 -14.48 2.40
C ASN A 251 11.03 -16.00 2.18
N ARG A 252 10.34 -16.80 2.99
CA ARG A 252 10.29 -18.27 2.86
C ARG A 252 9.29 -18.70 1.80
N VAL A 253 8.15 -18.02 1.72
CA VAL A 253 7.04 -18.37 0.81
C VAL A 253 7.35 -17.98 -0.63
N PHE A 254 7.96 -16.81 -0.86
CA PHE A 254 8.28 -16.37 -2.21
C PHE A 254 9.52 -17.07 -2.78
N ALA A 255 9.42 -17.52 -4.03
CA ALA A 255 10.57 -18.02 -4.78
C ALA A 255 11.57 -16.90 -5.11
N LEU A 256 11.06 -15.67 -5.30
CA LEU A 256 11.89 -14.49 -5.56
C LEU A 256 12.58 -14.01 -4.27
N PRO A 257 13.91 -13.85 -4.28
CA PRO A 257 14.63 -13.37 -3.11
C PRO A 257 14.26 -11.93 -2.80
N ASN A 258 14.25 -11.61 -1.51
CA ASN A 258 13.97 -10.26 -1.04
C ASN A 258 15.03 -9.27 -1.54
N ALA A 259 14.60 -8.31 -2.37
CA ALA A 259 15.45 -7.28 -2.94
C ALA A 259 16.04 -6.30 -1.90
N LEU A 260 15.43 -6.19 -0.72
CA LEU A 260 15.91 -5.35 0.38
C LEU A 260 17.04 -6.01 1.17
N SER A 261 17.14 -7.34 1.15
CA SER A 261 18.17 -8.06 1.92
C SER A 261 19.52 -7.91 1.24
N MET A 262 20.49 -7.20 1.84
CA MET A 262 21.85 -7.09 1.25
C MET A 262 22.60 -8.44 1.20
N ALA A 263 22.14 -9.45 1.94
CA ALA A 263 22.73 -10.78 1.94
C ALA A 263 22.38 -11.61 0.69
N ASN A 264 21.34 -11.23 -0.07
CA ASN A 264 20.96 -11.97 -1.27
C ASN A 264 21.80 -11.50 -2.49
N PRO A 265 22.62 -12.37 -3.11
CA PRO A 265 23.39 -11.98 -4.28
C PRO A 265 22.47 -11.54 -5.44
N LEU A 266 22.95 -10.60 -6.26
CA LEU A 266 22.27 -10.16 -7.48
C LEU A 266 22.32 -11.23 -8.58
N THR A 267 23.19 -12.23 -8.42
CA THR A 267 23.33 -13.34 -9.36
C THR A 267 22.10 -14.24 -9.24
N PRO A 268 21.41 -14.55 -10.35
CA PRO A 268 20.32 -15.51 -10.31
C PRO A 268 20.82 -16.84 -9.73
N PRO A 269 20.04 -17.48 -8.85
CA PRO A 269 20.43 -18.78 -8.34
C PRO A 269 20.43 -19.79 -9.50
N THR A 270 21.32 -20.78 -9.43
CA THR A 270 21.38 -21.88 -10.41
C THR A 270 20.07 -22.67 -10.49
N SER A 271 19.33 -22.74 -9.38
CA SER A 271 17.96 -23.24 -9.30
C SER A 271 17.15 -22.37 -8.35
N TRP A 272 15.87 -22.14 -8.67
CA TRP A 272 14.98 -21.37 -7.80
C TRP A 272 14.57 -22.23 -6.58
N PRO A 273 14.55 -21.65 -5.36
CA PRO A 273 14.03 -22.35 -4.20
C PRO A 273 12.56 -22.71 -4.40
N PRO A 274 12.07 -23.82 -3.81
CA PRO A 274 10.65 -24.14 -3.83
C PRO A 274 9.88 -23.01 -3.14
N GLY A 275 8.97 -22.38 -3.88
CA GLY A 275 8.21 -21.22 -3.41
C GLY A 275 7.21 -20.76 -4.46
N VAL A 276 6.39 -19.79 -4.09
CA VAL A 276 5.38 -19.21 -4.99
C VAL A 276 5.91 -17.96 -5.68
N ASP A 277 5.49 -17.76 -6.92
CA ASP A 277 5.80 -16.57 -7.69
C ASP A 277 4.86 -15.40 -7.33
N MET A 278 3.62 -15.73 -6.98
CA MET A 278 2.56 -14.74 -6.68
C MET A 278 1.67 -15.23 -5.55
N LEU A 279 1.08 -14.30 -4.80
CA LEU A 279 0.00 -14.60 -3.85
C LEU A 279 -1.33 -14.14 -4.45
N LEU A 280 -2.33 -15.02 -4.42
CA LEU A 280 -3.70 -14.69 -4.76
C LEU A 280 -4.48 -14.45 -3.48
N PHE A 281 -4.91 -13.21 -3.28
CA PHE A 281 -5.81 -12.83 -2.19
C PHE A 281 -6.87 -11.85 -2.68
N THR A 282 -8.03 -11.87 -2.05
CA THR A 282 -9.13 -10.97 -2.36
C THR A 282 -9.07 -9.72 -1.51
N THR A 283 -9.44 -8.59 -2.09
CA THR A 283 -9.67 -7.34 -1.34
C THR A 283 -11.16 -7.04 -1.30
N ALA A 284 -11.63 -6.44 -0.20
CA ALA A 284 -13.02 -6.03 -0.11
C ALA A 284 -13.32 -4.96 -1.16
N THR A 285 -14.37 -5.15 -1.95
CA THR A 285 -14.85 -4.18 -2.94
C THR A 285 -15.81 -3.15 -2.34
N GLY A 286 -16.26 -3.36 -1.10
CA GLY A 286 -17.13 -2.48 -0.34
C GLY A 286 -16.38 -1.58 0.66
N ALA A 287 -17.03 -0.50 1.09
CA ALA A 287 -16.54 0.29 2.22
C ALA A 287 -16.54 -0.58 3.49
N ALA A 288 -15.49 -0.45 4.31
CA ALA A 288 -15.51 -1.01 5.66
C ALA A 288 -16.74 -0.48 6.42
N PRO A 289 -17.46 -1.33 7.17
CA PRO A 289 -18.63 -0.92 7.95
C PRO A 289 -18.29 0.17 8.99
#